data_AF-A0A453SH70-F1
#
_entry.id   AF-A0A453SH70-F1
#
_cell.length_a   1.000
_cell.length_b   1.000
_cell.length_c   1.000
_cell.angle_alpha   90.00
_cell.angle_beta   90.00
_cell.angle_gamma   90.00
#
_symmetry.space_group_name_H-M   'P 1'
#
loop_
_entity.id
_entity.type
_entity.pdbx_description
1 polymer ?
#
loop_
_entity_poly.entity_id
_entity_poly.type
_entity_poly.pdbx_seq_one_letter_code
_entity_poly.pdbx_strand_id
1 'polypeptide(L)' 'GKRLMEIARKEGIQAQENAMEELAERVHGDIRMALNHLQYMSLSQSVVKYDDIRLRLNSSSKDEDISPFTAVDK' A
#
# COMPACT_ATOMS: atom_id res chain seq x y z
N GLY A 1 -8.40 -5.21 -7.96
CA GLY A 1 -9.00 -5.87 -6.79
C GLY A 1 -8.79 -7.39 -6.73
N LYS A 2 -9.51 -8.18 -7.54
CA LYS A 2 -9.71 -9.64 -7.31
C LYS A 2 -8.44 -10.48 -7.05
N ARG A 3 -7.38 -10.31 -7.85
CA ARG A 3 -6.15 -11.11 -7.68
C ARG A 3 -5.36 -10.76 -6.41
N LEU A 4 -5.41 -9.50 -5.96
CA LEU A 4 -4.78 -9.08 -4.70
C LEU A 4 -5.55 -9.63 -3.50
N MET A 5 -6.88 -9.66 -3.56
CA MET A 5 -7.72 -10.28 -2.53
C MET A 5 -7.43 -11.78 -2.38
N GLU A 6 -7.24 -12.51 -3.48
CA GLU A 6 -6.86 -13.93 -3.43
C GLU A 6 -5.49 -14.15 -2.77
N ILE A 7 -4.52 -13.28 -3.06
CA ILE A 7 -3.18 -13.36 -2.47
C ILE A 7 -3.26 -13.01 -0.98
N ALA A 8 -3.92 -11.92 -0.60
CA ALA A 8 -4.14 -11.56 0.80
C ALA A 8 -4.76 -12.73 1.59
N ARG A 9 -5.79 -13.38 1.04
CA ARG A 9 -6.41 -14.56 1.67
C ARG A 9 -5.45 -15.74 1.82
N LYS A 10 -4.59 -16.00 0.83
CA LYS A 10 -3.58 -17.06 0.88
C LYS A 10 -2.50 -16.78 1.93
N GLU A 11 -2.14 -15.52 2.11
CA GLU A 11 -1.18 -15.06 3.11
C GLU A 11 -1.81 -14.89 4.51
N GLY A 12 -3.10 -15.21 4.69
CA GLY A 12 -3.81 -15.07 5.97
C GLY A 12 -4.11 -13.62 6.37
N ILE A 13 -3.98 -12.67 5.44
CA ILE A 13 -4.25 -11.25 5.65
C ILE A 13 -5.74 -10.98 5.42
N GLN A 14 -6.42 -10.44 6.42
CA GLN A 14 -7.80 -10.02 6.27
C GLN A 14 -7.85 -8.62 5.66
N ALA A 15 -8.13 -8.53 4.36
CA ALA A 15 -8.25 -7.25 3.65
C ALA A 15 -9.70 -6.95 3.27
N GLN A 16 -10.09 -5.68 3.38
CA GLN A 16 -11.38 -5.21 2.86
C GLN A 16 -11.31 -5.01 1.34
N GLU A 17 -12.40 -5.30 0.63
CA GLU A 17 -12.44 -5.23 -0.84
C GLU A 17 -12.17 -3.82 -1.36
N ASN A 18 -12.81 -2.80 -0.76
CA ASN A 18 -12.57 -1.39 -1.07
C ASN A 18 -11.11 -0.96 -0.82
N ALA A 19 -10.44 -1.51 0.19
CA ALA A 19 -9.03 -1.25 0.44
C ALA A 19 -8.14 -1.82 -0.69
N MET A 20 -8.41 -3.05 -1.12
CA MET A 20 -7.67 -3.69 -2.21
C MET A 20 -7.95 -3.08 -3.59
N GLU A 21 -9.11 -2.48 -3.79
CA GLU A 21 -9.40 -1.70 -4.99
C GLU A 21 -8.61 -0.39 -5.02
N GLU A 22 -8.62 0.39 -3.94
CA GLU A 22 -7.83 1.62 -3.83
C GLU A 22 -6.34 1.33 -4.02
N LEU A 23 -5.81 0.29 -3.38
CA LEU A 23 -4.41 -0.11 -3.58
C LEU A 23 -4.12 -0.42 -5.05
N ALA A 24 -4.99 -1.19 -5.72
CA ALA A 24 -4.81 -1.58 -7.11
C ALA A 24 -4.87 -0.37 -8.07
N GLU A 25 -5.74 0.60 -7.78
CA GLU A 25 -5.87 1.83 -8.57
C GLU A 25 -4.64 2.72 -8.41
N ARG A 26 -4.16 2.86 -7.16
CA ARG A 26 -2.99 3.68 -6.81
C ARG A 26 -1.68 3.14 -7.34
N VAL A 27 -1.53 1.81 -7.37
CA VAL A 27 -0.34 1.18 -7.97
C VAL A 27 -0.46 1.05 -9.49
N HIS A 28 -1.51 1.59 -10.12
CA HIS A 28 -1.78 1.52 -11.56
C HIS A 28 -1.69 0.10 -12.14
N GLY A 29 -2.07 -0.91 -11.35
CA GLY A 29 -1.99 -2.32 -11.74
C GLY A 29 -0.62 -2.98 -11.61
N ASP A 30 0.40 -2.32 -11.04
CA ASP A 30 1.67 -2.96 -10.70
C ASP A 30 1.50 -3.91 -9.51
N ILE A 31 1.42 -5.21 -9.83
CA ILE A 31 1.22 -6.27 -8.85
C ILE A 31 2.41 -6.36 -7.88
N ARG A 32 3.65 -6.11 -8.33
CA ARG A 32 4.82 -6.20 -7.46
C ARG A 32 4.78 -5.09 -6.41
N MET A 33 4.42 -3.88 -6.81
CA MET A 33 4.28 -2.74 -5.89
C MET A 33 3.14 -2.97 -4.89
N ALA A 34 1.98 -3.45 -5.36
CA ALA A 34 0.85 -3.80 -4.50
C ALA A 34 1.22 -4.86 -3.46
N LEU A 35 1.96 -5.90 -3.87
CA LEU A 35 2.44 -6.95 -2.96
C LEU A 35 3.44 -6.41 -1.95
N ASN A 36 4.34 -5.51 -2.32
CA ASN A 36 5.25 -4.88 -1.37
C ASN A 36 4.51 -4.08 -0.29
N HIS A 37 3.49 -3.30 -0.69
CA HIS A 37 2.65 -2.58 0.26
C HIS A 37 1.90 -3.55 1.18
N LEU A 38 1.29 -4.60 0.62
CA LEU A 38 0.56 -5.62 1.39
C LEU A 38 1.47 -6.38 2.36
N GLN A 39 2.68 -6.77 1.92
CA GLN A 39 3.67 -7.47 2.72
C GLN A 39 4.11 -6.61 3.90
N TYR A 40 4.44 -5.35 3.65
CA TYR A 40 4.78 -4.42 4.73
C TYR A 40 3.59 -4.23 5.68
N MET A 41 2.37 -4.14 5.13
CA MET A 41 1.07 -4.20 5.81
C MET A 41 1.07 -5.25 6.93
N SER A 42 1.36 -6.48 6.52
CA SER A 42 1.29 -7.67 7.36
C SER A 42 2.26 -7.69 8.55
N LEU A 43 3.33 -6.89 8.51
CA LEU A 43 4.33 -6.84 9.60
C LEU A 43 3.80 -6.18 10.88
N SER A 44 2.83 -5.28 10.75
CA SER A 44 2.29 -4.52 11.88
C SER A 44 0.78 -4.67 12.07
N GLN A 45 0.05 -5.12 11.04
CA GLN A 45 -1.40 -5.21 11.06
C GLN A 45 -1.88 -6.53 10.45
N SER A 46 -2.79 -7.23 11.14
CA SER A 46 -3.42 -8.46 10.65
C SER A 46 -4.67 -8.20 9.79
N VAL A 47 -5.25 -6.99 9.91
CA VAL A 47 -6.44 -6.55 9.18
C VAL A 47 -6.12 -5.27 8.43
N VAL A 48 -6.28 -5.28 7.11
CA VAL A 48 -6.01 -4.14 6.22
C VAL A 48 -7.33 -3.43 5.89
N LYS A 49 -7.48 -2.20 6.38
CA LYS A 49 -8.65 -1.35 6.12
C LYS A 49 -8.35 -0.27 5.09
N TYR A 50 -9.41 0.34 4.57
CA TYR A 50 -9.31 1.42 3.59
C TYR A 50 -8.45 2.61 4.09
N ASP A 51 -8.66 3.03 5.34
CA ASP A 51 -7.95 4.16 5.94
C ASP A 51 -6.44 3.88 6.09
N ASP A 52 -6.06 2.64 6.39
CA ASP A 52 -4.65 2.24 6.50
C ASP A 52 -3.93 2.40 5.14
N ILE A 53 -4.61 2.03 4.05
CA ILE A 53 -4.09 2.17 2.68
C ILE A 53 -3.98 3.64 2.29
N ARG A 54 -5.00 4.45 2.58
CA ARG A 54 -4.94 5.90 2.35
C ARG A 54 -3.82 6.57 3.12
N LEU A 55 -3.70 6.29 4.41
CA LEU A 55 -2.67 6.88 5.27
C LEU A 55 -1.27 6.51 4.74
N ARG A 56 -1.06 5.24 4.43
CA ARG A 56 0.21 4.72 3.93
C ARG A 56 0.61 5.30 2.58
N LEU A 57 -0.33 5.38 1.64
CA LEU A 57 -0.02 5.89 0.29
C LEU A 57 0.21 7.41 0.31
N ASN A 58 -0.50 8.15 1.18
CA ASN A 58 -0.27 9.58 1.39
C ASN A 58 1.05 9.88 2.12
N SER A 59 1.54 8.97 2.97
CA SER A 59 2.87 9.11 3.59
C SER A 59 3.96 8.70 2.60
N SER A 60 3.77 7.61 1.86
CA SER A 60 4.70 7.13 0.84
C SER A 60 4.92 8.16 -0.28
N SER A 61 3.89 8.90 -0.69
CA SER A 61 4.01 9.96 -1.70
C SER A 61 4.86 11.15 -1.26
N LYS A 62 5.02 11.37 0.06
CA LYS A 62 5.89 12.44 0.58
C LYS A 62 7.36 12.03 0.61
N ASP A 63 7.62 10.73 0.77
CA ASP A 63 8.98 10.18 0.78
C ASP A 63 9.58 10.05 -0.64
N GLU A 64 8.74 10.00 -1.69
CA GLU A 64 9.18 9.97 -3.09
C GLU A 64 9.80 11.31 -3.57
N ASP A 65 9.51 12.43 -2.91
CA ASP A 65 9.98 13.78 -3.30
C ASP A 65 11.18 14.29 -2.47
N ILE A 66 11.85 13.42 -1.69
CA ILE A 66 13.11 13.79 -1.03
C ILE A 66 14.27 13.48 -1.99
N SER A 67 14.35 14.28 -3.04
CA SER A 67 15.59 14.43 -3.79
C SER A 67 16.69 14.93 -2.83
N PRO A 68 17.94 14.48 -2.92
CA PRO A 68 19.03 14.96 -2.06
C PRO A 68 19.30 16.48 -2.20
N PHE A 69 18.66 17.14 -3.17
CA PHE A 69 18.72 18.59 -3.38
C PHE A 69 17.64 19.38 -2.64
N THR A 70 16.56 18.76 -2.14
CA THR A 70 15.54 19.45 -1.32
C THR A 70 15.93 19.60 0.16
N ALA A 71 17.07 19.03 0.57
CA ALA A 71 17.63 19.18 1.92
C ALA A 71 18.46 20.47 2.11
N VAL A 72 18.52 21.34 1.10
CA VAL A 72 19.26 22.61 1.14
C VAL A 72 18.32 23.76 0.81
N ASP A 73 17.40 24.08 1.72
CA ASP A 73 16.97 25.45 1.97
C ASP A 73 16.26 25.48 3.33
N LYS A 74 16.78 26.32 4.22
CA LYS A 74 16.27 26.59 5.57
C LYS A 74 15.93 28.07 5.65
#